data_AF-A0A924VPJ0-F1
#
_entry.id   AF-A0A924VPJ0-F1
#
_cell.length_a   1.000
_cell.length_b   1.000
_cell.length_c   1.000
_cell.angle_alpha   90.00
_cell.angle_beta   90.00
_cell.angle_gamma   90.00
#
_symmetry.space_group_name_H-M   'P 1'
#
loop_
_entity.id
_entity.type
_entity.pdbx_description
1 polymer ?
#
loop_
_entity_poly.entity_id
_entity_poly.type
_entity_poly.pdbx_seq_one_letter_code
_entity_poly.pdbx_strand_id
1 'polypeptide(L)'
;MAVITAKSVAELRERTGAGMMDCKKVLVEADGDMDKAIELLREKGLAAAAKKAGRVASEGIVESYIHGGGRIGVLVEVNSETDFVARNED
;
A
#
# COMPACT_ATOMS: atom_id res chain seq x y z
N MET A 1 26.53 0.11 13.54
CA MET A 1 25.07 0.02 13.41
C MET A 1 24.50 1.42 13.50
N ALA A 2 23.81 1.89 12.46
CA ALA A 2 23.12 3.17 12.54
C ALA A 2 22.10 3.15 13.67
N VAL A 3 22.01 4.23 14.44
CA VAL A 3 21.03 4.35 15.52
C VAL A 3 19.66 4.60 14.90
N ILE A 4 18.83 3.56 14.83
CA ILE A 4 17.45 3.69 14.35
C ILE A 4 16.62 4.38 15.43
N THR A 5 16.25 5.63 15.16
CA THR A 5 15.48 6.44 16.11
C THR A 5 13.98 6.24 15.91
N ALA A 6 13.18 6.47 16.95
CA ALA A 6 11.72 6.45 16.81
C ALA A 6 11.24 7.47 15.75
N LYS A 7 11.93 8.60 15.61
CA LYS A 7 11.64 9.63 14.63
C LYS A 7 11.83 9.13 13.20
N SER A 8 12.94 8.45 12.90
CA SER A 8 13.20 7.93 11.55
C SER A 8 12.21 6.84 11.15
N VAL A 9 11.76 6.01 12.10
CA VAL A 9 10.70 5.03 11.84
C VAL A 9 9.35 5.72 11.57
N ALA A 10 9.01 6.75 12.34
CA ALA A 10 7.80 7.53 12.14
C ALA A 10 7.79 8.24 10.77
N GLU A 11 8.91 8.83 10.38
CA GLU A 11 9.10 9.49 9.09
C GLU A 11 8.92 8.50 7.92
N LEU A 12 9.53 7.31 8.01
CA LEU A 12 9.36 6.30 6.96
C LEU A 12 7.91 5.83 6.84
N ARG A 13 7.22 5.66 7.98
CA ARG A 13 5.81 5.30 7.99
C ARG A 13 4.94 6.38 7.35
N GLU A 14 5.17 7.65 7.67
CA GLU A 14 4.41 8.76 7.10
C GLU A 14 4.57 8.83 5.57
N ARG A 15 5.78 8.59 5.06
CA ARG A 15 6.06 8.60 3.62
C ARG A 15 5.49 7.40 2.86
N THR A 16 5.31 6.25 3.51
CA THR A 16 5.00 4.99 2.82
C THR A 16 3.65 4.38 3.18
N GLY A 17 3.03 4.80 4.28
CA GLY A 17 1.83 4.19 4.85
C GLY A 17 2.06 2.80 5.45
N ALA A 18 3.29 2.28 5.45
CA ALA A 18 3.57 0.92 5.91
C ALA A 18 3.44 0.76 7.44
N GLY A 19 3.31 -0.49 7.89
CA GLY A 19 3.23 -0.82 9.31
C GLY A 19 4.48 -0.38 10.08
N MET A 20 4.30 0.10 11.32
CA MET A 20 5.39 0.62 12.17
C MET A 20 6.54 -0.37 12.33
N MET A 21 6.22 -1.66 12.52
CA MET A 21 7.23 -2.70 12.70
C MET A 21 7.97 -3.05 11.41
N ASP A 22 7.30 -2.96 10.26
CA ASP A 22 7.93 -3.22 8.97
C ASP A 22 8.90 -2.09 8.64
N CYS A 23 8.50 -0.83 8.87
CA CYS A 23 9.37 0.35 8.77
C CYS A 23 10.62 0.22 9.65
N LYS A 24 10.47 -0.25 10.90
CA LYS A 24 11.64 -0.46 11.77
C LYS A 24 12.56 -1.57 11.24
N LYS A 25 12.00 -2.70 10.79
CA LYS A 25 12.78 -3.83 10.28
C LYS A 25 13.57 -3.46 9.02
N VAL A 26 12.93 -2.83 8.03
CA VAL A 26 13.62 -2.42 6.82
C VAL A 26 14.66 -1.33 7.07
N LEU A 27 14.44 -0.42 8.02
CA LEU A 27 15.47 0.56 8.41
C LEU A 27 16.68 -0.12 9.05
N VAL A 28 16.48 -1.20 9.82
CA VAL A 28 17.60 -1.99 10.35
C VAL A 28 18.34 -2.73 9.21
N GLU A 29 17.62 -3.34 8.27
CA GLU A 29 18.23 -4.03 7.11
C GLU A 29 18.90 -3.07 6.12
N ALA A 30 18.43 -1.83 6.05
CA ALA A 30 19.00 -0.77 5.23
C ALA A 30 20.10 0.02 5.94
N ASP A 31 20.51 -0.37 7.16
CA ASP A 31 21.49 0.37 7.98
C ASP A 31 21.13 1.87 8.15
N GLY A 32 19.84 2.18 8.25
CA GLY A 32 19.31 3.54 8.40
C GLY A 32 19.19 4.34 7.11
N ASP A 33 19.51 3.76 5.95
CA ASP A 33 19.30 4.39 4.64
C ASP A 33 17.79 4.43 4.29
N MET A 34 17.25 5.64 4.17
CA MET A 34 15.83 5.86 3.92
C MET A 34 15.40 5.42 2.52
N ASP A 35 16.19 5.71 1.49
CA ASP A 35 15.81 5.42 0.11
C ASP A 35 15.89 3.91 -0.14
N LYS A 36 16.92 3.26 0.39
CA LYS A 36 17.03 1.80 0.37
C LYS A 36 15.91 1.13 1.17
N ALA A 37 15.51 1.69 2.32
CA ALA A 37 14.40 1.17 3.11
C ALA A 37 13.04 1.26 2.37
N ILE A 38 12.82 2.32 1.58
CA ILE A 38 11.62 2.49 0.76
C ILE A 38 11.56 1.41 -0.33
N GLU A 39 12.67 1.18 -1.04
CA GLU A 39 12.73 0.14 -2.08
C GLU A 39 12.51 -1.26 -1.48
N LEU A 40 13.12 -1.57 -0.33
CA LEU A 40 12.89 -2.83 0.39
C LEU A 40 11.44 -2.99 0.85
N LEU A 41 10.78 -1.91 1.30
CA LEU A 41 9.36 -1.94 1.65
C LEU A 41 8.48 -2.24 0.43
N ARG A 42 8.79 -1.63 -0.72
CA ARG A 42 8.05 -1.88 -1.97
C ARG A 42 8.18 -3.33 -2.39
N GLU A 43 9.39 -3.88 -2.39
CA GLU A 43 9.64 -5.29 -2.74
C GLU A 43 8.88 -6.25 -1.81
N LYS A 44 8.98 -6.03 -0.49
CA LYS A 44 8.26 -6.83 0.51
C LYS A 44 6.75 -6.68 0.41
N GLY A 45 6.26 -5.48 0.06
CA GLY A 45 4.85 -5.19 -0.18
C GLY A 45 4.29 -6.01 -1.34
N LEU A 46 5.03 -6.10 -2.45
CA LEU A 46 4.66 -6.94 -3.60
C LEU A 46 4.58 -8.43 -3.22
N ALA A 47 5.56 -8.93 -2.46
CA ALA A 47 5.54 -10.32 -1.97
C ALA A 47 4.35 -10.59 -1.03
N ALA A 48 3.99 -9.63 -0.17
CA ALA A 48 2.83 -9.73 0.70
C ALA A 48 1.51 -9.71 -0.10
N ALA A 49 1.41 -8.87 -1.13
CA ALA A 49 0.24 -8.83 -2.02
C ALA A 49 0.07 -10.16 -2.76
N ALA A 50 1.15 -10.73 -3.29
CA ALA A 50 1.12 -12.05 -3.94
C ALA A 50 0.60 -13.16 -3.00
N LYS A 51 0.98 -13.14 -1.72
CA LYS A 51 0.45 -14.09 -0.72
C LYS A 51 -1.04 -13.91 -0.42
N LYS A 52 -1.58 -12.70 -0.62
CA LYS A 52 -3.01 -12.40 -0.40
C LYS A 52 -3.88 -12.70 -1.62
N ALA A 53 -3.30 -12.89 -2.81
CA ALA A 53 -4.04 -13.12 -4.06
C ALA A 53 -4.93 -14.38 -4.04
N GLY A 54 -4.65 -15.35 -3.17
CA GLY A 54 -5.50 -16.53 -3.00
C GLY A 54 -6.76 -16.31 -2.13
N ARG A 55 -6.94 -15.11 -1.57
CA ARG A 55 -8.11 -14.79 -0.75
C ARG A 55 -9.28 -14.38 -1.64
N VAL A 56 -10.48 -14.75 -1.23
CA VAL A 56 -11.71 -14.37 -1.94
C VAL A 56 -12.06 -12.93 -1.59
N ALA A 57 -12.16 -12.08 -2.62
CA ALA A 57 -12.59 -10.69 -2.54
C ALA A 57 -13.96 -10.55 -3.22
N SER A 58 -15.05 -10.72 -2.46
CA SER A 58 -16.42 -10.68 -2.98
C SER A 58 -17.13 -9.35 -2.74
N GLU A 59 -16.54 -8.46 -1.95
CA GLU A 59 -17.03 -7.09 -1.75
C GLU A 59 -16.30 -6.14 -2.72
N GLY A 60 -16.63 -4.85 -2.73
CA GLY A 60 -15.93 -3.87 -3.57
C GLY A 60 -16.80 -2.70 -4.01
N ILE A 61 -16.33 -2.01 -5.05
CA ILE A 61 -17.03 -0.90 -5.70
C ILE A 61 -17.03 -1.05 -7.21
N VAL A 62 -18.03 -0.46 -7.85
CA VAL A 62 -18.07 -0.25 -9.30
C VAL A 62 -18.11 1.25 -9.54
N GLU A 63 -17.11 1.76 -10.23
CA GLU A 63 -16.99 3.18 -10.58
C GLU A 63 -17.18 3.42 -12.06
N SER A 64 -17.68 4.60 -12.40
CA SER A 64 -17.97 4.98 -13.79
C SER A 64 -17.22 6.24 -14.20
N TYR A 65 -16.69 6.24 -15.42
CA TYR A 65 -16.04 7.40 -16.01
C TYR A 65 -16.61 7.69 -17.39
N ILE A 66 -17.15 8.90 -17.55
CA ILE A 66 -17.74 9.37 -18.81
C ILE A 66 -16.89 10.51 -19.37
N HIS A 67 -16.44 10.37 -20.61
CA HIS A 67 -15.60 11.36 -21.29
C HIS A 67 -16.18 11.84 -22.61
N GLY A 68 -15.68 12.98 -23.09
CA GLY A 68 -15.98 13.51 -24.42
C GLY A 68 -17.45 13.93 -24.62
N GLY A 69 -18.17 14.27 -23.55
CA GLY A 69 -19.59 14.64 -23.62
C GLY A 69 -20.52 13.45 -23.79
N GLY A 70 -20.19 12.31 -23.18
CA GLY A 70 -21.01 11.09 -23.24
C GLY A 70 -20.64 10.12 -24.36
N ARG A 71 -19.53 10.36 -25.07
CA ARG A 71 -19.10 9.52 -26.21
C ARG A 71 -18.28 8.31 -25.79
N ILE A 72 -17.63 8.38 -24.63
CA ILE A 72 -16.83 7.30 -24.07
C ILE A 72 -17.33 7.07 -22.65
N GLY A 73 -17.69 5.82 -22.34
CA GLY A 73 -18.06 5.38 -21.00
C GLY A 73 -17.18 4.21 -20.58
N VAL A 74 -16.66 4.26 -19.36
CA VAL A 74 -15.86 3.21 -18.74
C VAL A 74 -16.54 2.83 -17.43
N LEU A 75 -16.62 1.52 -17.17
CA LEU A 75 -16.95 0.97 -15.86
C LEU A 75 -15.74 0.20 -15.34
N VAL A 76 -15.40 0.41 -14.08
CA VAL A 76 -14.31 -0.29 -13.40
C VAL A 76 -14.86 -0.93 -12.15
N GLU A 77 -14.75 -2.26 -12.05
CA GLU A 77 -15.02 -3.00 -10.82
C GLU A 77 -13.70 -3.22 -10.08
N VAL A 78 -13.67 -2.85 -8.79
CA VAL A 78 -12.54 -3.07 -7.90
C VAL A 78 -13.04 -3.85 -6.69
N ASN A 79 -12.66 -5.12 -6.58
CA ASN A 79 -13.05 -5.98 -5.48
C ASN A 79 -12.13 -5.86 -4.26
N SER A 80 -12.70 -6.09 -3.07
CA SER A 80 -12.02 -6.13 -1.78
C SER A 80 -12.54 -7.30 -0.92
N GLU A 81 -11.80 -7.64 0.14
CA GLU A 81 -12.20 -8.72 1.06
C GLU A 81 -13.41 -8.32 1.93
N THR A 82 -13.59 -7.02 2.23
CA THR A 82 -14.63 -6.52 3.15
C THR A 82 -15.23 -5.19 2.66
N ASP A 83 -16.48 -4.93 3.06
CA ASP A 83 -17.21 -3.70 2.74
C ASP A 83 -16.59 -2.45 3.39
N PHE A 84 -15.97 -2.60 4.56
CA PHE A 84 -15.24 -1.51 5.23
C PHE A 84 -14.12 -0.94 4.36
N VAL A 85 -13.40 -1.81 3.64
CA VAL A 85 -12.34 -1.37 2.71
C VAL A 85 -12.96 -0.70 1.48
N ALA A 86 -14.07 -1.22 0.98
CA ALA A 86 -14.77 -0.66 -0.19
C ALA A 86 -15.30 0.77 0.05
N ARG A 87 -15.56 1.14 1.31
CA ARG A 87 -16.08 2.47 1.70
C ARG A 87 -14.98 3.45 2.15
N ASN A 88 -13.71 3.06 2.07
CA ASN A 88 -12.63 3.97 2.45
C ASN A 88 -12.50 5.13 1.45
N GLU A 89 -12.13 6.32 1.94
CA GLU A 89 -11.88 7.50 1.10
C GLU A 89 -10.46 7.49 0.50
N ASP A 90 -9.55 6.69 1.10
CA ASP A 90 -8.17 6.46 0.65
C ASP A 90 -8.02 5.23 -0.25
#